data_AF-A0A1C6U401-F1
#
_entry.id   AF-A0A1C6U401-F1
#
_cell.length_a   1.000
_cell.length_b   1.000
_cell.length_c   1.000
_cell.angle_alpha   90.00
_cell.angle_beta   90.00
_cell.angle_gamma   90.00
#
_symmetry.space_group_name_H-M   'P 1'
#
loop_
_entity.id
_entity.type
_entity.pdbx_description
1 polymer ?
#
loop_
_entity_poly.entity_id
_entity_poly.type
_entity_poly.pdbx_seq_one_letter_code
_entity_poly.pdbx_strand_id
1 'polypeptide(L)' 'MSILRAGDEKFHYSDGSHRWIPPDPDYDQEVWDEQVRQHKLGHLRNEQPRVRVRRLV' A
#
# COMPACT_ATOMS: atom_id res chain seq x y z
N MET A 1 -8.01 7.42 2.88
CA MET A 1 -7.26 7.71 1.64
C MET A 1 -5.82 7.28 1.90
N SER A 2 -5.43 6.09 1.44
CA SER A 2 -4.03 5.64 1.57
C SER A 2 -3.12 6.53 0.72
N ILE A 3 -1.89 6.72 1.18
CA ILE A 3 -0.89 7.49 0.42
C ILE A 3 -0.42 6.61 -0.74
N LEU A 4 -0.74 6.98 -1.97
CA LEU A 4 -0.20 6.33 -3.18
C LEU A 4 1.30 6.61 -3.27
N ARG A 5 2.13 5.58 -3.13
CA ARG A 5 3.59 5.70 -3.28
C ARG A 5 4.02 5.10 -4.61
N ALA A 6 5.19 5.51 -5.08
CA ALA A 6 5.80 4.90 -6.26
C ALA A 6 5.93 3.37 -6.03
N GLY A 7 5.34 2.58 -6.93
CA GLY A 7 5.27 1.12 -6.82
C GLY A 7 4.00 0.55 -6.18
N ASP A 8 3.15 1.38 -5.58
CA ASP A 8 1.84 0.94 -5.06
C ASP A 8 0.78 0.91 -6.17
N GLU A 9 1.03 1.51 -7.33
CA GLU A 9 0.09 1.67 -8.45
C GLU A 9 -0.60 0.36 -8.87
N LYS A 10 0.12 -0.77 -8.79
CA LYS A 10 -0.46 -2.09 -9.10
C LYS A 10 -1.49 -2.58 -8.09
N PHE A 11 -1.43 -2.09 -6.85
CA PHE A 11 -2.35 -2.39 -5.75
C PHE A 11 -3.46 -1.36 -5.61
N HIS A 12 -3.57 -0.38 -6.51
CA HIS A 12 -4.63 0.63 -6.46
C HIS A 12 -5.35 0.77 -7.81
N TYR A 13 -6.64 1.08 -7.74
CA TYR A 13 -7.41 1.52 -8.90
C TYR A 13 -7.28 3.04 -9.09
N SER A 14 -7.71 3.55 -10.26
CA SER A 14 -7.62 4.98 -10.60
C SER A 14 -8.42 5.89 -9.67
N ASP A 15 -9.38 5.35 -8.93
CA ASP A 15 -10.15 6.05 -7.91
C ASP A 15 -9.47 6.06 -6.52
N GLY A 16 -8.28 5.47 -6.40
CA GLY A 16 -7.52 5.35 -5.15
C GLY A 16 -7.96 4.21 -4.23
N SER A 17 -8.93 3.38 -4.64
CA SER A 17 -9.30 2.16 -3.91
C SER A 17 -8.23 1.07 -4.08
N HIS A 18 -8.15 0.11 -3.15
CA HIS A 18 -7.17 -0.97 -3.23
C HIS A 18 -7.64 -2.10 -4.14
N ARG A 19 -6.70 -2.66 -4.88
CA ARG A 19 -6.82 -3.89 -5.63
C ARG A 19 -6.17 -5.02 -4.84
N TRP A 20 -6.99 -5.99 -4.42
CA TRP A 20 -6.54 -7.17 -3.67
C TRP A 20 -6.43 -8.44 -4.53
N ILE A 21 -6.85 -8.38 -5.78
CA ILE A 21 -6.82 -9.49 -6.74
C ILE A 21 -5.82 -9.12 -7.84
N PRO A 22 -5.00 -10.05 -8.35
CA PRO A 22 -4.05 -9.70 -9.39
C PRO A 22 -4.79 -9.20 -10.64
N PRO A 23 -4.21 -8.21 -11.35
CA PRO A 23 -4.79 -7.71 -12.60
C PRO A 23 -4.70 -8.72 -13.74
N ASP A 24 -3.76 -9.65 -13.66
CA ASP A 24 -3.51 -10.69 -14.66
C ASP A 24 -3.98 -12.05 -14.09
N PRO A 25 -4.88 -12.77 -14.78
CA PRO A 25 -5.33 -14.08 -14.35
C PRO A 25 -4.24 -15.16 -14.32
N ASP A 26 -3.16 -15.00 -15.10
CA ASP A 26 -2.03 -15.92 -15.12
C ASP A 26 -0.98 -15.60 -14.05
N TYR A 27 -1.22 -14.56 -13.24
CA TYR A 27 -0.34 -14.20 -12.14
C TYR A 27 -0.40 -15.23 -11.01
N ASP A 28 0.76 -15.60 -10.50
CA ASP A 28 0.88 -16.51 -9.37
C ASP A 28 0.20 -15.90 -8.13
N GLN A 29 -0.88 -16.54 -7.68
CA GLN A 29 -1.68 -16.08 -6.56
C GLN A 29 -0.87 -16.02 -5.26
N GLU A 30 0.03 -16.97 -5.00
CA GLU A 30 0.84 -16.98 -3.78
C GLU A 30 1.81 -15.80 -3.76
N VAL A 31 2.40 -15.48 -4.91
CA VAL A 31 3.28 -14.33 -5.08
C VAL A 31 2.50 -13.02 -4.91
N TRP A 32 1.29 -12.95 -5.47
CA TRP A 32 0.43 -11.79 -5.33
C TRP A 32 0.00 -11.56 -3.88
N ASP A 33 -0.42 -12.61 -3.18
CA ASP A 33 -0.84 -12.54 -1.78
C ASP A 33 0.30 -12.09 -0.88
N GLU A 34 1.52 -12.59 -1.09
CA GLU A 34 2.70 -12.15 -0.35
C GLU A 34 3.00 -10.67 -0.63
N GLN A 35 2.90 -10.23 -1.88
CA GLN A 35 3.09 -8.83 -2.24
C GLN A 35 2.05 -7.91 -1.61
N VAL A 36 0.77 -8.31 -1.61
CA VAL A 36 -0.32 -7.61 -0.93
C VAL A 36 -0.07 -7.54 0.58
N ARG A 37 0.43 -8.63 1.19
CA ARG A 37 0.78 -8.66 2.61
C ARG A 37 1.89 -7.67 2.93
N GLN A 38 2.96 -7.63 2.12
CA GLN A 38 4.04 -6.66 2.29
C GLN A 38 3.57 -5.22 2.10
N HIS A 39 2.70 -4.95 1.12
CA HIS A 39 2.12 -3.63 0.91
C HIS A 39 1.29 -3.17 2.12
N LYS A 40 0.43 -4.04 2.67
CA LYS A 40 -0.31 -3.77 3.92
C LYS A 40 0.62 -3.48 5.10
N LEU A 41 1.69 -4.27 5.24
CA LEU A 41 2.71 -4.02 6.27
C LEU A 41 3.46 -2.71 6.04
N GLY A 42 3.73 -2.35 4.79
CA GLY A 42 4.32 -1.08 4.39
C GLY A 42 3.43 0.10 4.83
N HIS A 43 2.12 0.00 4.64
CA HIS A 43 1.17 0.96 5.19
C HIS A 43 1.24 1.01 6.71
N LEU A 44 1.11 -0.11 7.43
CA LEU A 44 1.16 -0.11 8.90
C LEU A 44 2.47 0.48 9.47
N ARG A 45 3.61 0.21 8.84
CA ARG A 45 4.92 0.76 9.26
C ARG A 45 5.04 2.26 8.97
N ASN A 46 4.39 2.75 7.93
CA ASN A 46 4.42 4.16 7.52
C ASN A 46 3.22 4.99 7.99
N GLU A 47 2.16 4.33 8.48
CA GLU A 47 1.03 4.87 9.21
C GLU A 47 1.38 5.16 10.67
N GLN A 48 2.63 4.93 11.10
CA GLN A 48 3.14 5.66 12.26
C GLN A 48 2.84 7.14 12.01
N PRO A 49 2.03 7.77 12.88
CA PRO A 49 1.62 9.13 12.64
C PRO A 49 2.90 9.92 12.46
N ARG A 50 2.93 10.76 11.42
CA ARG A 50 3.79 11.93 11.43
C ARG A 50 3.34 12.79 12.62
N VAL A 51 3.61 12.35 13.85
CA VAL A 51 3.71 13.25 14.98
C VAL A 51 4.93 14.07 14.62
N ARG A 52 4.67 15.19 13.94
CA ARG A 52 5.56 16.34 13.93
C ARG A 52 5.73 16.74 15.40
N VAL A 53 6.59 16.04 16.10
CA VAL A 53 7.09 16.51 17.38
C VAL A 53 8.12 17.60 17.06
N ARG A 54 7.82 18.78 17.63
CA ARG A 54 8.61 20.03 17.76
C ARG A 54 8.44 21.07 16.64
N ARG A 55 8.22 22.35 16.98
CA ARG A 55 8.69 23.08 18.17
C ARG A 55 7.70 24.17 18.60
N LEU A 56 7.34 24.20 19.89
CA LEU A 56 6.91 25.43 20.58
C LEU A 56 8.14 26.36 20.67
N VAL A 57 8.00 27.57 20.15
CA VAL A 57 8.77 28.76 20.54
C VAL A 57 7.78 29.89 20.75
#